data_AF-A0A1B6JME1-F1
#
_entry.id   AF-A0A1B6JME1-F1
#
_cell.length_a   1.000
_cell.length_b   1.000
_cell.length_c   1.000
_cell.angle_alpha   90.00
_cell.angle_beta   90.00
_cell.angle_gamma   90.00
#
_symmetry.space_group_name_H-M   'P 1'
#
loop_
_entity.id
_entity.type
_entity.pdbx_description
1 polymer ?
#
loop_
_entity_poly.entity_id
_entity_poly.type
_entity_poly.pdbx_seq_one_letter_code
_entity_poly.pdbx_strand_id
1 'polypeptide(L)'
;MLKNLPVNVLEYIFQYLNVEDLMNACEAMGMDFSETFWSTICKREGLTKLEGVDDSWKNVIRRESNWRLGHFEKREYIVDCNDIPHPLSPRPCEISHEVHGENILLCDETTSTLEVFNVCGTPTLLTTMYDVDW
;
A
#
# COMPACT_ATOMS: atom_id res chain seq x y z
N MET A 1 30.94 19.62 -8.21
CA MET A 1 30.94 19.76 -9.68
C MET A 1 29.64 19.26 -10.33
N LEU A 2 28.82 18.40 -9.69
CA LEU A 2 27.43 18.12 -10.14
C LEU A 2 26.39 19.11 -9.57
N LYS A 3 26.53 19.52 -8.30
CA LYS A 3 25.58 20.45 -7.61
C LYS A 3 25.42 21.83 -8.25
N ASN A 4 26.30 22.19 -9.20
CA ASN A 4 26.24 23.47 -9.91
C ASN A 4 25.45 23.39 -11.23
N LEU A 5 25.02 22.18 -11.63
CA LEU A 5 24.20 22.00 -12.81
C LEU A 5 22.75 22.38 -12.51
N PRO A 6 22.02 22.93 -13.49
CA PRO A 6 20.59 23.12 -13.39
C PRO A 6 19.85 21.80 -13.08
N VAL A 7 18.79 21.88 -12.29
CA VAL A 7 18.01 20.70 -11.83
C VAL A 7 17.53 19.85 -13.01
N ASN A 8 17.04 20.46 -14.09
CA ASN A 8 16.58 19.74 -15.28
C ASN A 8 17.69 18.94 -15.98
N VAL A 9 18.95 19.43 -15.94
CA VAL A 9 20.10 18.70 -16.48
C VAL A 9 20.44 17.51 -15.59
N LEU A 10 20.35 17.70 -14.27
CA LEU A 10 20.51 16.61 -13.32
C LEU A 10 19.41 15.56 -13.51
N GLU A 11 18.13 15.93 -13.55
CA GLU A 11 17.04 14.99 -13.84
C GLU A 11 17.27 14.20 -15.13
N TYR A 12 17.74 14.87 -16.20
CA TYR A 12 18.07 14.20 -17.46
C TYR A 12 19.20 13.16 -17.34
N ILE A 13 20.19 13.39 -16.48
CA ILE A 13 21.29 12.44 -16.25
C ILE A 13 20.84 11.31 -15.30
N PHE A 14 20.14 11.69 -14.23
CA PHE A 14 19.78 10.82 -13.12
C PHE A 14 18.59 9.91 -13.45
N GLN A 15 17.81 10.20 -14.50
CA GLN A 15 16.70 9.34 -14.95
C GLN A 15 17.13 7.93 -15.38
N TYR A 16 18.42 7.70 -15.63
CA TYR A 16 18.95 6.40 -16.03
C TYR A 16 19.43 5.55 -14.85
N LEU A 17 19.49 6.13 -13.65
CA LEU A 17 19.83 5.38 -12.45
C LEU A 17 18.68 4.47 -12.04
N ASN A 18 19.03 3.35 -11.39
CA ASN A 18 18.06 2.60 -10.60
C ASN A 18 17.62 3.42 -9.38
N VAL A 19 16.55 2.98 -8.73
CA VAL A 19 15.94 3.73 -7.61
C VAL A 19 16.89 3.88 -6.42
N GLU A 20 17.69 2.86 -6.12
CA GLU A 20 18.61 2.87 -4.97
C GLU A 20 19.73 3.90 -5.17
N ASP A 21 20.41 3.86 -6.32
CA ASP A 21 21.45 4.81 -6.69
C ASP A 21 20.91 6.25 -6.77
N LEU A 22 19.68 6.40 -7.26
CA LEU A 22 19.00 7.69 -7.33
C LEU A 22 18.72 8.27 -5.94
N MET A 23 18.19 7.46 -5.02
CA MET A 23 17.94 7.85 -3.64
C MET A 23 19.24 8.25 -2.92
N ASN A 24 20.27 7.44 -3.05
CA ASN A 24 21.61 7.70 -2.50
C ASN A 24 22.19 9.01 -3.06
N ALA A 25 22.00 9.26 -4.35
CA ALA A 25 22.49 10.47 -4.97
C ALA A 25 21.73 11.73 -4.51
N CYS A 26 20.41 11.66 -4.35
CA CYS A 26 19.63 12.76 -3.77
C CYS A 26 20.14 13.12 -2.37
N GLU A 27 20.38 12.11 -1.53
CA GLU A 27 20.92 12.29 -0.19
C GLU A 27 22.33 12.92 -0.22
N ALA A 28 23.25 12.38 -1.02
CA ALA A 28 24.60 12.92 -1.16
C ALA A 28 24.63 14.35 -1.73
N MET A 29 23.70 14.66 -2.64
CA MET A 29 23.56 15.99 -3.21
C MET A 29 22.88 16.98 -2.26
N GLY A 30 22.11 16.50 -1.28
CA GLY A 30 21.33 17.34 -0.37
C GLY A 30 20.24 18.12 -1.12
N MET A 31 19.70 17.53 -2.18
CA MET A 31 18.67 18.14 -3.02
C MET A 31 17.64 17.10 -3.42
N ASP A 32 16.44 17.58 -3.73
CA ASP A 32 15.36 16.75 -4.25
C ASP A 32 15.07 17.09 -5.71
N PHE A 33 14.50 16.12 -6.43
CA PHE A 33 14.02 16.31 -7.79
C PHE A 33 12.53 16.66 -7.81
N SER A 34 12.04 17.10 -8.97
CA SER A 34 10.64 17.49 -9.15
C SER A 34 9.67 16.31 -8.98
N GLU A 35 8.43 16.61 -8.61
CA GLU A 35 7.36 15.59 -8.56
C GLU A 35 7.14 14.91 -9.92
N THR A 36 7.29 15.64 -11.02
CA THR A 36 7.18 15.07 -12.38
C THR A 36 8.27 14.06 -12.66
N PHE A 37 9.50 14.34 -12.22
CA PHE A 37 10.61 13.40 -12.32
C PHE A 37 10.33 12.14 -11.50
N TRP A 38 9.95 12.29 -10.21
CA TRP A 38 9.61 11.15 -9.37
C TRP A 38 8.44 10.33 -9.92
N SER A 39 7.43 10.97 -10.50
CA SER A 39 6.32 10.28 -11.18
C SER A 39 6.82 9.42 -12.35
N THR A 40 7.76 9.95 -13.14
CA THR A 40 8.35 9.24 -14.27
C THR A 40 9.13 8.01 -13.80
N ILE A 41 9.93 8.16 -12.74
CA ILE A 41 10.66 7.04 -12.13
C ILE A 41 9.69 5.98 -11.59
N CYS A 42 8.65 6.38 -10.84
CA CYS A 42 7.66 5.45 -10.32
C CYS A 42 6.98 4.64 -11.42
N LYS A 43 6.53 5.30 -12.49
CA LYS A 43 5.89 4.64 -13.64
C LYS A 43 6.82 3.66 -14.35
N ARG A 44 8.11 4.00 -14.47
CA ARG A 44 9.13 3.09 -15.04
C ARG A 44 9.26 1.80 -14.23
N GLU A 45 9.15 1.90 -12.91
CA GLU A 45 9.20 0.75 -11.99
C GLU A 45 7.84 0.05 -11.81
N GLY A 46 6.79 0.46 -12.56
CA GLY A 46 5.45 -0.10 -12.45
C GLY A 46 4.68 0.32 -11.18
N LEU A 47 5.13 1.38 -10.50
CA LEU A 47 4.52 1.86 -9.27
C LEU A 47 3.41 2.87 -9.54
N THR A 48 2.34 2.77 -8.76
CA THR A 48 1.18 3.67 -8.83
C THR A 48 1.00 4.39 -7.50
N LYS A 49 0.62 5.67 -7.58
CA LYS A 49 0.27 6.50 -6.43
C LYS A 49 -1.10 6.09 -5.91
N LEU A 50 -1.21 5.80 -4.61
CA LEU A 50 -2.48 5.52 -3.95
C LEU A 50 -3.09 6.84 -3.45
N GLU A 51 -4.28 7.18 -3.94
CA GLU A 51 -4.99 8.38 -3.52
C GLU A 51 -5.35 8.30 -2.03
N GLY A 52 -5.15 9.40 -1.31
CA GLY A 52 -5.38 9.47 0.14
C GLY A 52 -4.28 8.88 1.02
N VAL A 53 -3.33 8.12 0.45
CA VAL A 53 -2.21 7.51 1.18
C VAL A 53 -0.88 8.19 0.85
N ASP A 54 -0.63 8.45 -0.44
CA ASP A 54 0.63 9.04 -0.88
C ASP A 54 0.49 10.54 -1.10
N ASP A 55 1.24 11.34 -0.35
CA ASP A 55 1.27 12.80 -0.58
C ASP A 55 2.14 13.17 -1.80
N SER A 56 3.20 12.40 -2.08
CA SER A 56 4.18 12.64 -3.15
C SER A 56 4.55 11.36 -3.90
N TRP A 57 5.05 11.47 -5.13
CA TRP A 57 5.58 10.30 -5.86
C TRP A 57 6.85 9.74 -5.21
N LYS A 58 7.65 10.58 -4.57
CA LYS A 58 8.81 10.12 -3.79
C LYS A 58 8.40 9.21 -2.62
N ASN A 59 7.26 9.49 -1.99
CA ASN A 59 6.74 8.63 -0.92
C ASN A 59 6.32 7.25 -1.43
N VAL A 60 5.84 7.14 -2.67
CA VAL A 60 5.54 5.86 -3.32
C VAL A 60 6.78 4.98 -3.37
N ILE A 61 7.92 5.53 -3.82
CA ILE A 61 9.21 4.83 -3.85
C ILE A 61 9.66 4.42 -2.46
N ARG A 62 9.51 5.31 -1.47
CA ARG A 62 9.91 5.01 -0.10
C ARG A 62 9.06 3.89 0.50
N ARG A 63 7.74 3.90 0.28
CA ARG A 63 6.82 2.84 0.70
C ARG A 63 7.22 1.50 0.07
N GLU A 64 7.45 1.49 -1.23
CA GLU A 64 7.88 0.29 -1.96
C GLU A 64 9.22 -0.24 -1.42
N SER A 65 10.18 0.65 -1.19
CA SER A 65 11.49 0.27 -0.63
C SER A 65 11.36 -0.29 0.78
N ASN A 66 10.53 0.33 1.62
CA ASN A 66 10.23 -0.19 2.96
C ASN A 66 9.63 -1.59 2.91
N TRP A 67 8.71 -1.84 1.96
CA TRP A 67 8.11 -3.15 1.76
C TRP A 67 9.15 -4.20 1.37
N ARG A 68 9.97 -3.92 0.34
CA ARG A 68 11.02 -4.83 -0.15
C ARG A 68 12.09 -5.15 0.88
N LEU A 69 12.46 -4.15 1.70
CA LEU A 69 13.51 -4.29 2.71
C LEU A 69 13.00 -4.85 4.04
N GLY A 70 11.69 -5.09 4.18
CA GLY A 70 11.12 -5.53 5.46
C GLY A 70 11.05 -4.42 6.52
N HIS A 71 11.26 -3.16 6.13
CA HIS A 71 11.12 -1.99 7.00
C HIS A 71 9.66 -1.52 7.08
N PHE A 72 8.75 -2.46 7.30
CA PHE A 72 7.33 -2.20 7.49
C PHE A 72 6.90 -2.69 8.88
N GLU A 73 5.87 -2.05 9.43
CA GLU A 73 5.22 -2.55 10.62
C GLU A 73 4.30 -3.71 10.21
N LYS A 74 4.73 -4.95 10.49
CA LYS A 74 3.84 -6.10 10.31
C LYS A 74 2.77 -6.05 11.40
N ARG A 75 1.51 -5.95 10.99
CA ARG A 75 0.38 -6.07 11.91
C ARG A 75 -0.28 -7.41 11.70
N GLU A 76 -0.35 -8.19 12.77
CA GLU A 76 -1.07 -9.46 12.79
C GLU A 76 -2.33 -9.26 13.60
N TYR A 77 -3.47 -9.55 12.97
CA TYR A 77 -4.76 -9.51 13.62
C TYR A 77 -5.31 -10.91 13.67
N ILE A 78 -5.68 -11.34 14.86
CA ILE A 78 -6.51 -12.53 15.03
C ILE A 78 -7.94 -12.03 14.87
N VAL A 79 -8.54 -12.31 13.71
CA VAL A 79 -9.99 -12.20 13.57
C VAL A 79 -10.55 -13.43 14.27
N ASP A 80 -10.79 -13.31 15.58
CA ASP A 80 -11.48 -14.36 16.31
C ASP A 80 -12.94 -14.32 15.87
N CYS A 81 -13.35 -15.30 15.06
CA CYS A 81 -14.72 -15.47 14.65
C CYS A 81 -15.68 -15.72 15.83
N ASN A 82 -15.18 -15.88 17.07
CA ASN A 82 -15.98 -15.92 18.29
C ASN A 82 -16.31 -14.55 18.90
N ASP A 83 -15.62 -13.46 18.53
CA ASP A 83 -15.93 -12.09 18.98
C ASP A 83 -16.96 -11.39 18.06
N ILE A 84 -17.32 -12.04 16.95
CA ILE A 84 -18.53 -11.72 16.21
C ILE A 84 -19.71 -12.13 17.10
N PRO A 85 -20.73 -11.29 17.36
CA PRO A 85 -21.82 -11.57 18.30
C PRO A 85 -22.56 -12.90 18.09
N HIS A 86 -22.31 -13.59 16.97
CA HIS A 86 -22.69 -14.97 16.70
C HIS A 86 -21.54 -15.68 15.97
N PRO A 87 -20.77 -16.59 16.61
CA PRO A 87 -19.80 -17.40 15.88
C PRO A 87 -20.55 -18.26 14.86
N LEU A 88 -20.36 -17.90 13.59
CA LEU A 88 -21.00 -18.56 12.46
C LEU A 88 -20.31 -19.92 12.25
N SER A 89 -20.97 -20.97 12.76
CA SER A 89 -20.70 -22.39 12.49
C SER A 89 -19.37 -22.98 13.02
N PRO A 90 -19.38 -24.16 13.67
CA PRO A 90 -18.17 -24.83 14.16
C PRO A 90 -17.36 -25.55 13.06
N ARG A 91 -17.56 -25.22 11.78
CA ARG A 91 -16.87 -25.86 10.65
C ARG A 91 -15.98 -24.84 9.94
N PRO A 92 -14.85 -25.26 9.36
CA PRO A 92 -14.03 -24.37 8.54
C PRO A 92 -14.88 -23.92 7.34
N CYS A 93 -15.44 -22.72 7.42
CA CYS A 93 -16.21 -22.10 6.35
C CYS A 93 -15.28 -21.83 5.16
N GLU A 94 -15.80 -21.95 3.94
CA GLU A 94 -15.18 -21.40 2.74
C GLU A 94 -15.28 -19.87 2.85
N ILE A 95 -14.35 -19.28 3.61
CA ILE A 95 -14.23 -17.84 3.76
C ILE A 95 -13.36 -17.34 2.62
N SER A 96 -13.98 -16.67 1.65
CA SER A 96 -13.24 -15.90 0.67
C SER A 96 -13.00 -14.49 1.20
N HIS A 97 -11.87 -13.89 0.81
CA HIS A 97 -11.56 -12.53 1.20
C HIS A 97 -11.00 -11.73 0.04
N GLU A 98 -11.30 -10.43 0.04
CA GLU A 98 -10.75 -9.49 -0.92
C GLU A 98 -10.31 -8.22 -0.19
N VAL A 99 -9.20 -7.63 -0.62
CA VAL A 99 -8.68 -6.38 -0.04
C VAL A 99 -8.93 -5.24 -1.02
N HIS A 100 -9.69 -4.25 -0.59
CA HIS A 100 -10.01 -3.05 -1.35
C HIS A 100 -9.54 -1.81 -0.59
N GLY A 101 -8.33 -1.33 -0.94
CA GLY A 101 -7.71 -0.20 -0.27
C GLY A 101 -7.43 -0.51 1.20
N GLU A 102 -8.11 0.22 2.09
CA GLU A 102 -7.99 0.06 3.55
C GLU A 102 -8.98 -0.95 4.13
N ASN A 103 -9.80 -1.60 3.29
CA ASN A 103 -10.85 -2.49 3.75
C ASN A 103 -10.58 -3.93 3.32
N ILE A 104 -10.88 -4.87 4.22
CA ILE A 104 -10.97 -6.29 3.90
C ILE A 104 -12.44 -6.67 3.87
N LEU A 105 -12.84 -7.31 2.77
CA LEU A 105 -14.15 -7.92 2.59
C LEU A 105 -13.99 -9.39 2.95
N LEU A 106 -14.75 -9.87 3.92
CA LEU A 106 -14.83 -11.27 4.30
C LEU A 106 -16.19 -11.80 3.89
N CYS A 107 -16.20 -12.75 2.96
CA CYS A 107 -17.40 -13.40 2.49
C CYS A 107 -17.51 -14.78 3.12
N ASP A 108 -18.64 -15.07 3.76
CA ASP A 108 -19.02 -16.42 4.15
C ASP A 108 -20.16 -16.88 3.24
N GLU A 109 -19.83 -17.79 2.32
CA GLU A 109 -20.78 -18.36 1.36
C GLU A 109 -21.79 -19.29 2.05
N THR A 110 -21.47 -19.83 3.23
CA THR A 110 -22.37 -20.75 3.96
C THR A 110 -23.53 -20.02 4.63
N THR A 111 -23.31 -18.77 5.00
CA THR A 111 -24.28 -17.90 5.68
C THR A 111 -24.80 -16.79 4.78
N SER A 112 -24.28 -16.70 3.54
CA SER A 112 -24.55 -15.61 2.60
C SER A 112 -24.29 -14.24 3.23
N THR A 113 -23.23 -14.13 4.04
CA THR A 113 -22.86 -12.89 4.72
C THR A 113 -21.59 -12.29 4.15
N LEU A 114 -21.57 -10.96 4.02
CA LEU A 114 -20.40 -10.18 3.66
C LEU A 114 -20.11 -9.18 4.78
N GLU A 115 -18.95 -9.32 5.41
CA GLU A 115 -18.45 -8.40 6.42
C GLU A 115 -17.36 -7.51 5.82
N VAL A 116 -17.45 -6.20 6.07
CA VAL A 116 -16.45 -5.24 5.62
C VAL A 116 -15.72 -4.70 6.84
N PHE A 117 -14.43 -4.98 6.93
CA PHE A 117 -13.55 -4.49 7.98
C PHE A 117 -12.67 -3.38 7.45
N ASN A 118 -12.60 -2.25 8.14
CA ASN A 118 -11.50 -1.32 7.95
C ASN A 118 -10.29 -1.86 8.72
N VAL A 119 -9.14 -1.98 8.05
CA VAL A 119 -7.88 -2.47 8.65
C VAL A 119 -6.86 -1.36 8.91
N CYS A 120 -7.23 -0.11 8.70
CA CYS A 120 -6.39 1.02 9.07
C CYS A 120 -6.42 1.22 10.60
N GLY A 121 -5.32 0.86 11.26
CA GLY A 121 -5.19 0.99 12.72
C GLY A 121 -5.65 -0.28 13.44
N THR A 122 -6.67 -0.18 14.30
CA THR A 122 -7.30 -1.36 14.89
C THR A 122 -8.44 -1.80 13.98
N PRO A 123 -8.49 -3.08 13.53
CA PRO A 123 -9.55 -3.55 12.67
C PRO A 123 -10.91 -3.29 13.27
N THR A 124 -11.79 -2.70 12.48
CA THR A 124 -13.16 -2.37 12.91
C THR A 124 -14.13 -2.87 11.86
N LEU A 125 -15.16 -3.59 12.32
CA LEU A 125 -16.28 -3.95 11.47
C LEU A 125 -17.04 -2.68 11.10
N LEU A 126 -17.07 -2.35 9.81
CA LEU A 126 -17.81 -1.21 9.29
C LEU A 126 -19.27 -1.58 9.04
N THR A 127 -19.50 -2.75 8.43
CA THR A 127 -20.83 -3.23 8.10
C THR A 127 -20.86 -4.74 7.89
N THR A 128 -22.03 -5.32 8.11
CA THR A 128 -22.36 -6.70 7.76
C THR A 128 -23.58 -6.67 6.83
N MET A 129 -23.45 -7.30 5.69
CA MET A 129 -24.52 -7.54 4.72
C MET A 129 -24.94 -8.99 4.79
N TYR A 130 -26.24 -9.24 4.66
CA TYR A 130 -26.88 -10.56 4.73
C TYR A 130 -27.59 -10.85 3.41
N ASP A 131 -27.82 -12.14 3.13
CA ASP A 131 -28.50 -12.62 1.93
C ASP A 131 -27.84 -12.10 0.64
N VAL A 132 -26.51 -12.08 0.60
CA VAL A 132 -25.76 -11.68 -0.58
C VAL A 132 -25.81 -12.82 -1.60
N ASP A 133 -26.44 -12.58 -2.74
CA ASP A 133 -26.43 -13.47 -3.90
C ASP A 133 -25.08 -13.30 -4.65
N TRP A 134 -24.40 -14.42 -4.88
CA TRP A 134 -23.08 -14.49 -5.52
C TRP A 134 -23.16 -14.87 -7.00
#